data_AF-A0A0H5PYC5-F1
#
_entry.id   AF-A0A0H5PYC5-F1
#
_cell.length_a   1.000
_cell.length_b   1.000
_cell.length_c   1.000
_cell.angle_alpha   90.00
_cell.angle_beta   90.00
_cell.angle_gamma   90.00
#
_symmetry.space_group_name_H-M   'P 1'
#
loop_
_entity.id
_entity.type
_entity.pdbx_description
1 polymer ?
#
loop_
_entity_poly.entity_id
_entity_poly.type
_entity_poly.pdbx_seq_one_letter_code
_entity_poly.pdbx_strand_id
1 'polypeptide(L)'
;MMPVRQKRKKTAKEVAKHFGVSERTVRNHMAEERDTYEARADYRRNLAGTMRAQGKSWAEIAAAVGGSEWSARALVRRYRTSLAEPTGPAPSPTPCGAGL
;
A
#
# COMPACT_ATOMS: atom_id res chain seq x y z
N MET A 1 -1.41 17.40 17.60
CA MET A 1 -0.12 16.89 17.10
C MET A 1 -0.33 15.47 16.57
N MET A 2 -0.26 15.24 15.26
CA MET A 2 -0.45 13.89 14.69
C MET A 2 0.82 13.04 14.88
N PRO A 3 0.74 11.77 15.31
CA PRO A 3 1.92 10.96 15.58
C PRO A 3 2.61 10.50 14.28
N VAL A 4 3.85 10.94 14.09
CA VAL A 4 4.74 10.50 12.99
C VAL A 4 5.20 9.06 13.27
N ARG A 5 4.82 8.11 12.42
CA ARG A 5 5.20 6.69 12.56
C ARG A 5 6.71 6.51 12.36
N GLN A 6 7.45 6.33 13.45
CA GLN A 6 8.90 6.06 13.47
C GLN A 6 9.23 4.66 12.91
N LYS A 7 10.35 4.52 12.17
CA LYS A 7 10.88 3.21 11.74
C LYS A 7 11.33 2.39 12.97
N ARG A 8 11.05 1.08 12.95
CA ARG A 8 11.14 0.17 14.11
C ARG A 8 12.53 0.18 14.77
N LYS A 9 12.58 0.40 16.09
CA LYS A 9 13.80 0.31 16.92
C LYS A 9 14.14 -1.11 17.40
N LYS A 10 13.21 -2.06 17.30
CA LYS A 10 13.35 -3.45 17.76
C LYS A 10 12.67 -4.41 16.77
N THR A 11 13.23 -5.61 16.64
CA THR A 11 12.69 -6.67 15.77
C THR A 11 11.44 -7.32 16.40
N ALA A 12 10.57 -7.91 15.58
CA ALA A 12 9.37 -8.60 16.08
C ALA A 12 9.72 -9.76 17.04
N LYS A 13 10.87 -10.39 16.83
CA LYS A 13 11.41 -11.48 17.67
C LYS A 13 11.77 -11.01 19.08
N GLU A 14 12.38 -9.83 19.20
CA GLU A 14 12.74 -9.25 20.50
C GLU A 14 11.52 -8.80 21.29
N VAL A 15 10.54 -8.20 20.60
CA VAL A 15 9.27 -7.80 21.23
C VAL A 15 8.48 -9.03 21.68
N ALA A 16 8.43 -10.07 20.84
CA ALA A 16 7.82 -11.35 21.20
C ALA A 16 8.42 -11.94 22.49
N LYS A 17 9.76 -11.96 22.59
CA LYS A 17 10.47 -12.47 23.77
C LYS A 17 10.21 -11.64 25.04
N HIS A 18 10.15 -10.31 24.92
CA HIS A 18 9.96 -9.42 26.06
C HIS A 18 8.53 -9.47 26.62
N PHE A 19 7.53 -9.67 25.75
CA PHE A 19 6.12 -9.68 26.13
C PHE A 19 5.52 -11.09 26.25
N GLY A 20 6.30 -12.15 25.97
CA GLY A 20 5.83 -13.53 26.03
C GLY A 20 4.78 -13.89 24.97
N VAL A 21 4.69 -13.13 23.88
CA VAL A 21 3.69 -13.30 22.82
C VAL A 21 4.32 -13.88 21.56
N SER A 22 3.51 -14.48 20.68
CA SER A 22 4.00 -14.97 19.40
C SER A 22 4.44 -13.81 18.48
N GLU A 23 5.45 -14.05 17.64
CA GLU A 23 5.86 -13.06 16.62
C GLU A 23 4.72 -12.69 15.67
N ARG A 24 3.82 -13.64 15.38
CA ARG A 24 2.64 -13.41 14.53
C ARG A 24 1.71 -12.38 15.16
N THR A 25 1.50 -12.46 16.48
CA THR A 25 0.71 -11.47 17.23
C THR A 25 1.34 -10.09 17.15
N VAL A 26 2.66 -9.99 17.37
CA VAL A 26 3.38 -8.71 17.26
C VAL A 26 3.27 -8.13 15.84
N ARG A 27 3.42 -8.97 14.81
CA ARG A 27 3.29 -8.54 13.41
C ARG A 27 1.87 -8.05 13.09
N ASN A 28 0.84 -8.74 13.58
CA ASN A 28 -0.55 -8.34 13.40
C ASN A 28 -0.85 -7.01 14.11
N HIS A 29 -0.35 -6.84 15.33
CA HIS A 29 -0.60 -5.62 16.11
C HIS A 29 0.16 -4.40 15.57
N MET A 30 1.34 -4.64 14.98
CA MET A 30 2.13 -3.61 14.29
C MET A 30 1.66 -3.34 12.85
N ALA A 31 0.76 -4.16 12.31
CA ALA A 31 0.21 -3.93 10.99
C ALA A 31 -0.67 -2.67 11.04
N GLU A 32 -0.63 -1.88 9.97
CA GLU A 32 -1.59 -0.80 9.81
C GLU A 32 -2.97 -1.38 9.51
N GLU A 33 -4.02 -0.75 10.05
CA GLU A 33 -5.40 -1.12 9.71
C GLU A 33 -5.62 -1.07 8.20
N ARG A 34 -6.46 -1.98 7.71
CA ARG A 34 -6.64 -2.20 6.27
C ARG A 34 -7.06 -0.94 5.54
N ASP A 35 -8.07 -0.24 6.06
CA ASP A 35 -8.62 0.97 5.48
C ASP A 35 -7.58 2.09 5.39
N THR A 36 -6.74 2.22 6.43
CA THR A 36 -5.65 3.21 6.46
C THR A 36 -4.59 2.90 5.40
N TYR A 37 -4.25 1.62 5.22
CA TYR A 37 -3.32 1.19 4.17
C TYR A 37 -3.87 1.47 2.77
N GLU A 38 -5.14 1.15 2.53
CA GLU A 38 -5.82 1.38 1.25
C GLU A 38 -5.91 2.87 0.92
N ALA A 39 -6.32 3.71 1.87
CA ALA A 39 -6.35 5.15 1.71
C ALA A 39 -4.97 5.74 1.35
N ARG A 40 -3.89 5.29 2.01
CA ARG A 40 -2.52 5.72 1.66
C ARG A 40 -2.13 5.24 0.26
N ALA A 41 -2.51 4.02 -0.12
CA ALA A 41 -2.22 3.48 -1.45
C ALA A 41 -2.94 4.26 -2.55
N ASP A 42 -4.21 4.60 -2.33
CA ASP A 42 -5.02 5.39 -3.26
C ASP A 42 -4.49 6.82 -3.39
N TYR A 43 -4.12 7.45 -2.27
CA TYR A 43 -3.45 8.75 -2.29
C TYR A 43 -2.20 8.75 -3.17
N ARG A 44 -1.35 7.73 -3.07
CA ARG A 44 -0.13 7.62 -3.90
C ARG A 44 -0.44 7.44 -5.38
N ARG A 45 -1.48 6.67 -5.73
CA ARG A 45 -1.91 6.49 -7.12
C ARG A 45 -2.46 7.79 -7.69
N ASN A 46 -3.31 8.47 -6.94
CA ASN A 46 -3.91 9.74 -7.32
C ASN A 46 -2.83 10.81 -7.53
N LEU A 47 -1.90 10.96 -6.58
CA LEU A 47 -0.80 11.91 -6.67
C LEU A 47 0.07 11.67 -7.93
N ALA A 48 0.41 10.42 -8.22
CA ALA A 48 1.18 10.08 -9.41
C ALA A 48 0.40 10.36 -10.71
N GLY A 49 -0.90 10.04 -10.71
CA GLY A 49 -1.80 10.29 -11.83
C GLY A 49 -1.99 11.77 -12.15
N THR A 50 -2.26 12.59 -11.13
CA THR A 50 -2.44 14.04 -11.28
C THR A 50 -1.16 14.72 -11.74
N MET A 51 0.00 14.33 -11.19
CA MET A 51 1.29 14.87 -11.63
C MET A 51 1.61 14.50 -13.09
N ARG A 52 1.18 13.31 -13.52
CA ARG A 52 1.33 12.90 -14.92
C ARG A 52 0.43 13.71 -15.84
N ALA A 53 -0.81 14.00 -15.42
CA ALA A 53 -1.71 14.88 -16.17
C ALA A 53 -1.16 16.31 -16.29
N GLN A 54 -0.43 16.78 -15.27
CA GLN A 54 0.29 18.06 -15.29
C GLN A 54 1.57 18.06 -16.15
N GLY A 55 1.95 16.92 -16.75
CA GLY A 55 3.12 16.83 -17.63
C GLY A 55 4.47 16.75 -16.90
N LYS A 56 4.50 16.48 -15.59
CA LYS A 56 5.74 16.36 -14.82
C LYS A 56 6.58 15.16 -15.26
N SER A 57 7.89 15.28 -15.07
CA SER A 57 8.86 14.22 -15.40
C SER A 57 8.73 13.04 -14.44
N TRP A 58 9.18 11.85 -14.87
CA TRP A 58 9.11 10.64 -14.04
C TRP A 58 9.95 10.75 -12.76
N ALA A 59 11.07 11.48 -12.81
CA ALA A 59 11.94 11.73 -11.66
C ALA A 59 11.21 12.55 -10.57
N GLU A 60 10.48 13.60 -10.96
CA GLU A 60 9.73 14.43 -10.02
C GLU A 60 8.57 13.66 -9.37
N ILE A 61 7.88 12.81 -10.14
CA ILE A 61 6.82 11.95 -9.62
C ILE A 61 7.40 10.94 -8.61
N ALA A 62 8.56 10.37 -8.92
CA ALA A 62 9.25 9.43 -8.02
C ALA A 62 9.67 10.10 -6.70
N ALA A 63 10.20 11.33 -6.77
CA ALA A 63 10.55 12.12 -5.60
C ALA A 63 9.32 12.44 -4.74
N ALA A 64 8.20 12.85 -5.36
CA ALA A 64 6.98 13.19 -4.64
C ALA A 64 6.32 11.99 -3.95
N VAL A 65 6.38 10.81 -4.55
CA VAL A 65 5.76 9.58 -4.01
C VAL A 65 6.72 8.79 -3.10
N GLY A 66 7.99 9.17 -3.05
CA GLY A 66 9.03 8.50 -2.26
C GLY A 66 9.36 7.11 -2.80
N GLY A 67 9.77 7.03 -4.07
CA GLY A 67 10.13 5.77 -4.72
C GLY A 67 11.10 5.95 -5.89
N SER A 68 11.22 4.92 -6.72
CA SER A 68 11.98 4.96 -7.97
C SER A 68 11.11 5.36 -9.16
N GLU A 69 11.70 5.77 -10.28
CA GLU A 69 10.95 6.08 -11.51
C GLU A 69 10.08 4.89 -12.00
N TRP A 70 10.59 3.66 -11.85
CA TRP A 70 9.85 2.45 -12.15
C TRP A 70 8.59 2.31 -11.28
N SER A 71 8.69 2.66 -10.00
CA SER A 71 7.54 2.67 -9.10
C SER A 71 6.52 3.74 -9.50
N ALA A 72 6.97 4.92 -9.95
CA ALA A 72 6.10 5.98 -10.45
C ALA A 72 5.31 5.54 -11.70
N ARG A 73 5.96 4.87 -12.65
CA ARG A 73 5.30 4.30 -13.84
C ARG A 73 4.24 3.26 -13.46
N ALA A 74 4.55 2.36 -12.54
CA ALA A 74 3.62 1.36 -12.06
C ALA A 74 2.39 1.98 -11.38
N LEU A 75 2.58 3.06 -10.60
CA LEU A 75 1.49 3.79 -9.96
C LEU A 75 0.58 4.48 -10.98
N VAL A 76 1.15 5.14 -11.99
CA VAL A 76 0.36 5.76 -13.07
C VAL A 76 -0.43 4.70 -13.84
N ARG A 77 0.16 3.53 -14.13
CA ARG A 77 -0.58 2.42 -14.76
C ARG A 77 -1.79 2.00 -13.92
N ARG A 78 -1.59 1.78 -12.62
CA ARG A 78 -2.68 1.40 -11.69
C ARG A 78 -3.74 2.48 -11.57
N TYR A 79 -3.33 3.75 -11.54
CA TYR A 79 -4.24 4.89 -11.54
C TYR A 79 -5.13 4.91 -12.79
N ARG A 80 -4.55 4.65 -13.98
CA ARG A 80 -5.34 4.56 -15.23
C ARG A 80 -6.32 3.39 -15.19
N THR A 81 -5.92 2.24 -14.65
CA THR A 81 -6.83 1.10 -14.46
C THR A 81 -7.96 1.45 -13.47
N SER A 82 -7.66 2.11 -12.35
CA SER A 82 -8.70 2.51 -11.38
C SER A 82 -9.68 3.56 -11.90
N LEU A 83 -9.29 4.35 -12.91
CA LEU A 83 -10.22 5.28 -13.59
C LEU A 83 -11.09 4.57 -14.65
N ALA A 84 -10.60 3.47 -15.22
CA ALA A 84 -11.28 2.74 -16.28
C ALA A 84 -12.40 1.82 -15.77
N GLU A 85 -12.47 1.57 -14.46
CA GLU A 85 -13.52 0.77 -13.85
C GLU A 85 -14.53 1.66 -13.09
N PRO A 86 -15.67 2.01 -13.70
CA PRO A 86 -16.84 2.41 -12.92
C PRO A 86 -17.37 1.15 -12.22
N THR A 87 -17.00 0.98 -10.95
CA THR A 87 -17.62 0.13 -9.93
C THR A 87 -18.52 -1.00 -10.44
N GLY A 88 -17.93 -2.14 -10.78
CA GLY A 88 -18.60 -3.44 -10.75
C GLY A 88 -18.11 -4.22 -9.51
N PRO A 89 -18.98 -4.97 -8.79
CA PRO A 89 -18.51 -5.78 -7.68
C PRO A 89 -17.44 -6.76 -8.18
N ALA A 90 -16.34 -6.85 -7.43
CA ALA A 90 -15.20 -7.71 -7.75
C ALA A 90 -15.67 -9.11 -8.17
N PRO A 91 -15.04 -9.77 -9.17
CA PRO A 91 -15.41 -11.12 -9.53
C PRO A 91 -15.35 -11.97 -8.26
N SER A 92 -16.49 -12.59 -7.93
CA SER A 92 -16.64 -13.50 -6.79
C SER A 92 -15.44 -14.45 -6.76
N PRO A 93 -14.85 -14.74 -5.59
CA PRO A 93 -13.75 -15.68 -5.52
C PRO A 93 -14.20 -16.97 -6.19
N THR A 94 -13.52 -17.35 -7.28
CA THR A 94 -13.71 -18.64 -7.91
C THR A 94 -13.59 -19.68 -6.79
N PRO A 95 -14.59 -20.54 -6.53
CA PRO A 95 -14.47 -21.54 -5.51
C PRO A 95 -13.31 -22.46 -5.89
N CYS A 96 -12.19 -22.27 -5.21
CA CYS A 96 -11.03 -23.12 -5.31
C CYS A 96 -11.40 -24.42 -4.57
N GLY A 97 -11.88 -25.42 -5.31
CA GLY A 97 -12.18 -26.74 -4.78
C GLY A 97 -13.59 -27.24 -5.08
N ALA A 98 -13.84 -27.60 -6.34
CA ALA A 98 -14.88 -28.57 -6.69
C ALA A 98 -14.32 -29.47 -7.79
N GLY A 99 -13.55 -30.47 -7.38
CA GLY A 99 -12.99 -31.50 -8.24
C GLY A 99 -12.67 -32.70 -7.35
N LEU A 100 -13.55 -33.70 -7.46
CA LEU A 100 -13.58 -34.98 -6.75
C LEU A 100 -12.27 -35.77 -6.90
#